data_AF-A0A9X5CTQ4-F1
#
_entry.id   AF-A0A9X5CTQ4-F1
#
_cell.length_a   1.000
_cell.length_b   1.000
_cell.length_c   1.000
_cell.angle_alpha   90.00
_cell.angle_beta   90.00
_cell.angle_gamma   90.00
#
_symmetry.space_group_name_H-M   'P 1'
#
loop_
_entity.id
_entity.type
_entity.pdbx_description
1 polymer ?
#
loop_
_entity_poly.entity_id
_entity_poly.type
_entity_poly.pdbx_seq_one_letter_code
_entity_poly.pdbx_strand_id
1 'polypeptide(L)'
;MPRALLFDRWVPDFLSAHPDTTVVEIGTGLNTRHERVDNGRSRWHELDLPGVIDLRRHFSADILRRTVIAVSVTDRAWAAEMASHPRVHPFVAEAVQAHLYGPDVRRVIDLLADCFPGVPCRPWTPPALVFFDTEDQKRRPRQGRGPYALVLP
;
A
#
# COMPACT_ATOMS: atom_id res chain seq x y z
N MET A 1 -18.91 -4.55 -1.87
CA MET A 1 -18.20 -3.25 -1.88
C MET A 1 -17.03 -3.35 -2.86
N PRO A 2 -16.85 -2.37 -3.77
CA PRO A 2 -15.68 -2.31 -4.65
C PRO A 2 -14.39 -2.20 -3.83
N ARG A 3 -13.29 -2.77 -4.33
CA ARG A 3 -11.98 -2.81 -3.64
C ARG A 3 -11.42 -1.41 -3.35
N ALA A 4 -11.46 -0.52 -4.35
CA ALA A 4 -11.05 0.87 -4.19
C ALA A 4 -11.76 1.59 -3.03
N LEU A 5 -13.08 1.37 -2.87
CA LEU A 5 -13.85 1.96 -1.77
C LEU A 5 -13.41 1.48 -0.38
N LEU A 6 -12.86 0.27 -0.29
CA LEU A 6 -12.40 -0.30 0.96
C LEU A 6 -11.11 0.40 1.42
N PHE A 7 -10.16 0.58 0.51
CA PHE A 7 -8.96 1.37 0.76
C PHE A 7 -9.27 2.84 1.02
N ASP A 8 -10.21 3.43 0.29
CA ASP A 8 -10.61 4.83 0.47
C ASP A 8 -11.31 5.08 1.82
N ARG A 9 -11.70 4.04 2.56
CA ARG A 9 -12.12 4.15 3.96
C ARG A 9 -10.95 3.95 4.93
N TRP A 10 -10.14 2.93 4.69
CA TRP A 10 -9.07 2.54 5.61
C TRP A 10 -7.91 3.53 5.65
N VAL A 11 -7.53 4.09 4.50
CA VAL A 11 -6.41 5.03 4.44
C VAL A 11 -6.70 6.29 5.27
N PRO A 12 -7.85 6.98 5.11
CA PRO A 12 -8.21 8.09 6.00
C PRO A 12 -8.22 7.75 7.49
N ASP A 13 -8.74 6.57 7.87
CA ASP A 13 -8.78 6.13 9.27
C ASP A 13 -7.34 6.00 9.84
N PHE A 14 -6.43 5.41 9.05
CA PHE A 14 -5.02 5.30 9.42
C PHE A 14 -4.35 6.67 9.50
N LEU A 15 -4.58 7.54 8.50
CA LEU A 15 -4.04 8.90 8.47
C LEU A 15 -4.55 9.76 9.63
N SER A 16 -5.73 9.45 10.18
CA SER A 16 -6.26 10.15 11.36
C SER A 16 -5.50 9.75 12.64
N ALA A 17 -5.09 8.48 12.76
CA ALA A 17 -4.26 8.00 13.88
C ALA A 17 -2.77 8.38 13.72
N HIS A 18 -2.29 8.51 12.48
CA HIS A 18 -0.90 8.80 12.14
C HIS A 18 -0.81 9.94 11.11
N PRO A 19 -1.06 11.20 11.50
CA PRO A 19 -1.25 12.31 10.55
C PRO A 19 0.01 12.69 9.76
N ASP A 20 1.19 12.47 10.34
CA ASP A 20 2.48 12.79 9.71
C ASP A 20 3.21 11.53 9.21
N THR A 21 2.46 10.53 8.76
CA THR A 21 3.00 9.26 8.25
C THR A 21 3.49 9.39 6.80
N THR A 22 4.20 8.37 6.31
CA THR A 22 4.55 8.25 4.89
C THR A 22 3.81 7.07 4.27
N VAL A 23 2.87 7.32 3.36
CA VAL A 23 2.13 6.26 2.65
C VAL A 23 2.97 5.75 1.48
N VAL A 24 3.08 4.43 1.34
CA VAL A 24 3.75 3.79 0.20
C VAL A 24 2.72 3.00 -0.61
N GLU A 25 2.36 3.54 -1.78
CA GLU A 25 1.42 2.94 -2.73
C GLU A 25 2.22 2.11 -3.74
N ILE A 26 2.17 0.79 -3.60
CA ILE A 26 2.86 -0.18 -4.45
C ILE A 26 1.96 -0.54 -5.64
N GLY A 27 2.52 -0.46 -6.85
CA GLY A 27 1.80 -0.70 -8.10
C GLY A 27 0.70 0.34 -8.32
N THR A 28 1.06 1.63 -8.22
CA THR A 28 0.09 2.73 -8.26
C THR A 28 -0.73 2.78 -9.57
N GLY A 29 -0.16 2.35 -10.70
CA GLY A 29 -0.77 2.48 -12.02
C GLY A 29 -1.29 3.89 -12.27
N LEU A 30 -2.61 3.98 -12.52
CA LEU A 30 -3.36 5.22 -12.68
C LEU A 30 -4.25 5.55 -11.46
N ASN A 31 -3.98 4.96 -10.30
CA ASN A 31 -4.73 5.23 -9.09
C ASN A 31 -4.55 6.69 -8.65
N THR A 32 -5.65 7.37 -8.36
CA THR A 32 -5.70 8.76 -7.86
C THR A 32 -6.10 8.83 -6.39
N ARG A 33 -5.68 7.86 -5.56
CA ARG A 33 -6.11 7.79 -4.16
C ARG A 33 -5.65 9.00 -3.36
N HIS A 34 -4.41 9.44 -3.59
CA HIS A 34 -3.87 10.64 -2.97
C HIS A 34 -4.84 11.83 -3.10
N GLU A 35 -5.37 12.07 -4.29
CA GLU A 35 -6.31 13.16 -4.57
C GLU A 35 -7.63 13.05 -3.79
N ARG A 36 -8.01 11.83 -3.39
CA ARG A 36 -9.26 11.57 -2.67
C ARG A 36 -9.09 11.59 -1.15
N VAL A 37 -7.90 11.24 -0.64
CA VAL A 37 -7.70 10.94 0.80
C VAL A 37 -6.57 11.71 1.47
N ASP A 38 -5.87 12.60 0.77
CA ASP A 38 -4.81 13.43 1.37
C ASP A 38 -5.34 14.23 2.57
N ASN A 39 -4.56 14.22 3.67
CA ASN A 39 -4.86 14.95 4.90
C ASN A 39 -4.06 16.27 5.01
N GLY A 40 -3.28 16.61 4.00
CA GLY A 40 -2.47 17.82 3.97
C GLY A 40 -1.11 17.72 4.68
N ARG A 41 -0.82 16.60 5.34
CA ARG A 41 0.33 16.43 6.25
C ARG A 41 1.21 15.25 5.89
N SER A 42 0.60 14.15 5.46
CA SER A 42 1.31 12.92 5.10
C SER A 42 2.08 13.05 3.80
N ARG A 43 3.16 12.28 3.69
CA ARG A 43 3.91 12.12 2.44
C ARG A 43 3.44 10.86 1.71
N TRP A 44 3.52 10.87 0.39
CA TRP A 44 3.10 9.77 -0.46
C TRP A 44 4.23 9.36 -1.39
N HIS A 45 4.57 8.08 -1.39
CA HIS A 45 5.48 7.48 -2.35
C HIS A 45 4.69 6.50 -3.20
N GLU A 46 4.68 6.73 -4.50
CA GLU A 46 3.97 5.91 -5.46
C GLU A 46 4.98 5.14 -6.29
N LEU A 47 4.93 3.82 -6.20
CA LEU A 47 5.90 2.92 -6.80
C LEU A 47 5.26 2.13 -7.94
N ASP A 48 5.89 2.13 -9.11
CA ASP A 48 5.51 1.27 -10.23
C ASP A 48 6.67 1.11 -11.22
N LEU A 49 6.51 0.20 -12.19
CA LEU A 49 7.47 -0.01 -13.27
C LEU A 49 7.71 1.29 -14.06
N PRO A 50 8.94 1.53 -14.56
CA PRO A 50 9.28 2.75 -15.28
C PRO A 50 8.31 3.11 -16.40
N GLY A 51 7.91 2.15 -17.24
CA GLY A 51 6.96 2.40 -18.33
C GLY A 51 5.55 2.82 -17.85
N VAL A 52 5.12 2.36 -16.67
CA VAL A 52 3.84 2.75 -16.07
C VAL A 52 3.93 4.17 -15.50
N ILE A 53 5.04 4.49 -14.83
CA ILE A 53 5.30 5.84 -14.31
C ILE A 53 5.39 6.86 -15.44
N ASP A 54 6.06 6.52 -16.54
CA ASP A 54 6.15 7.39 -17.70
C ASP A 54 4.77 7.68 -18.28
N LEU A 55 3.90 6.67 -18.37
CA LEU A 55 2.50 6.88 -18.77
C LEU A 55 1.76 7.79 -17.78
N ARG A 56 1.88 7.54 -16.47
CA ARG A 56 1.22 8.33 -15.41
C ARG A 56 1.57 9.81 -15.48
N ARG A 57 2.84 10.14 -15.75
CA ARG A 57 3.32 11.54 -15.88
C ARG A 57 2.62 12.34 -17.00
N HIS A 58 2.02 11.68 -17.99
CA HIS A 58 1.22 12.35 -19.00
C HIS A 58 -0.12 12.88 -18.46
N PHE A 59 -0.61 12.32 -17.34
CA PHE A 59 -1.92 12.65 -16.76
C PHE A 59 -1.82 13.36 -15.41
N SER A 60 -0.65 13.39 -14.79
CA SER A 60 -0.47 13.85 -13.41
C SER A 60 0.77 14.70 -13.25
N ALA A 61 0.60 15.89 -12.65
CA ALA A 61 1.71 16.76 -12.26
C ALA A 61 2.34 16.30 -10.95
N ASP A 62 3.61 16.62 -10.74
CA ASP A 62 4.27 16.43 -9.44
C ASP A 62 3.67 17.37 -8.39
N ILE A 63 3.42 16.84 -7.19
CA ILE A 63 2.81 17.56 -6.06
C ILE A 63 3.80 17.53 -4.90
N LEU A 64 3.92 18.63 -4.15
CA LEU A 64 4.89 18.84 -3.06
C LEU A 64 5.04 17.68 -2.05
N ARG A 65 3.98 16.90 -1.80
CA ARG A 65 3.97 15.77 -0.84
C ARG A 65 3.88 14.40 -1.49
N ARG A 66 3.97 14.32 -2.82
CA ARG A 66 3.88 13.09 -3.60
C ARG A 66 5.15 12.89 -4.41
N THR A 67 5.79 11.75 -4.21
CA THR A 67 6.98 11.33 -4.94
C THR A 67 6.66 10.06 -5.71
N VAL A 68 7.00 10.05 -6.99
CA VAL A 68 6.81 8.88 -7.86
C VAL A 68 8.15 8.18 -8.05
N ILE A 69 8.19 6.86 -7.81
CA ILE A 69 9.38 6.03 -7.86
C ILE A 69 9.21 5.01 -8.99
N ALA A 70 9.99 5.19 -10.06
CA ALA A 70 10.01 4.31 -11.23
C ALA A 70 10.92 3.09 -10.98
N VAL A 71 10.37 2.03 -10.40
CA VAL A 71 11.12 0.84 -9.98
C VAL A 71 10.22 -0.39 -9.86
N SER A 72 10.77 -1.58 -10.05
CA SER A 72 10.07 -2.82 -9.71
C SER A 72 9.88 -2.95 -8.20
N VAL A 73 8.72 -3.43 -7.76
CA VAL A 73 8.47 -3.79 -6.35
C VAL A 73 9.45 -4.85 -5.83
N THR A 74 10.02 -5.68 -6.71
CA THR A 74 11.01 -6.70 -6.35
C THR A 74 12.42 -6.15 -6.16
N ASP A 75 12.68 -4.90 -6.52
CA ASP A 75 13.99 -4.26 -6.33
C ASP A 75 14.17 -3.87 -4.86
N ARG A 76 15.32 -4.20 -4.26
CA ARG A 76 15.57 -3.89 -2.85
C ARG A 76 15.86 -2.41 -2.59
N ALA A 77 16.30 -1.67 -3.60
CA ALA A 77 16.75 -0.29 -3.43
C ALA A 77 15.65 0.62 -2.87
N TRP A 78 14.42 0.49 -3.37
CA TRP A 78 13.30 1.32 -2.92
C TRP A 78 12.94 1.04 -1.46
N ALA A 79 12.97 -0.22 -1.03
CA ALA A 79 12.62 -0.59 0.32
C ALA A 79 13.70 -0.15 1.32
N ALA A 80 14.97 -0.24 0.94
CA ALA A 80 16.08 0.30 1.73
C ALA A 80 15.98 1.83 1.87
N GLU A 81 15.61 2.54 0.80
CA GLU A 81 15.36 3.98 0.84
C GLU A 81 14.21 4.32 1.80
N MET A 82 13.08 3.61 1.69
CA MET A 82 11.92 3.83 2.57
C MET A 82 12.22 3.47 4.03
N ALA A 83 13.02 2.43 4.30
CA ALA A 83 13.43 2.05 5.66
C ALA A 83 14.30 3.12 6.34
N SER A 84 15.00 3.96 5.58
CA SER A 84 15.78 5.08 6.13
C SER A 84 14.92 6.24 6.63
N HIS A 85 13.63 6.27 6.29
CA HIS A 85 12.72 7.32 6.71
C HIS A 85 12.14 7.03 8.12
N PRO A 86 12.19 7.98 9.06
CA PRO A 86 11.83 7.76 10.47
C PRO A 86 10.31 7.68 10.75
N ARG A 87 9.47 7.55 9.70
CA ARG A 87 8.01 7.63 9.79
C ARG A 87 7.39 6.24 9.69
N VAL A 88 6.17 6.11 10.21
CA VAL A 88 5.38 4.89 10.02
C VAL A 88 4.97 4.80 8.54
N HIS A 89 5.00 3.58 7.99
CA HIS A 89 4.72 3.34 6.57
C HIS A 89 3.54 2.39 6.39
N PRO A 90 2.32 2.88 6.11
CA PRO A 90 1.29 2.01 5.56
C PRO A 90 1.65 1.67 4.11
N PHE A 91 1.88 0.38 3.84
CA PHE A 91 2.04 -0.14 2.48
C PHE A 91 0.66 -0.51 1.91
N VAL A 92 0.31 0.12 0.80
CA VAL A 92 -0.94 -0.11 0.06
C VAL A 92 -0.61 -0.79 -1.25
N ALA A 93 -1.05 -2.03 -1.44
CA ALA A 93 -0.87 -2.78 -2.68
C ALA A 93 -2.23 -3.24 -3.20
N GLU A 94 -2.81 -2.47 -4.13
CA GLU A 94 -4.09 -2.82 -4.74
C GLU A 94 -3.88 -3.69 -6.00
N ALA A 95 -4.23 -4.97 -5.93
CA ALA A 95 -4.20 -5.92 -7.06
C ALA A 95 -2.82 -6.17 -7.70
N VAL A 96 -1.73 -5.75 -7.06
CA VAL A 96 -0.36 -5.93 -7.56
C VAL A 96 0.01 -7.40 -7.71
N GLN A 97 -0.44 -8.28 -6.81
CA GLN A 97 -0.02 -9.69 -6.86
C GLN A 97 -0.51 -10.42 -8.12
N ALA A 98 -1.57 -9.94 -8.79
CA ALA A 98 -2.04 -10.50 -10.05
C ALA A 98 -1.02 -10.34 -11.20
N HIS A 99 -0.06 -9.42 -11.03
CA HIS A 99 0.99 -9.13 -11.99
C HIS A 99 2.35 -9.75 -11.61
N LEU A 100 2.42 -10.48 -10.49
CA LEU A 100 3.64 -11.10 -10.00
C LEU A 100 3.60 -12.62 -10.21
N TYR A 101 4.74 -13.19 -10.59
CA TYR A 101 4.93 -14.65 -10.56
C TYR A 101 5.10 -15.11 -9.10
N GLY A 102 4.75 -16.36 -8.79
CA GLY A 102 4.73 -16.87 -7.40
C GLY A 102 6.01 -16.61 -6.58
N PRO A 103 7.21 -16.91 -7.11
CA PRO A 103 8.49 -16.55 -6.51
C PRO A 103 8.70 -15.05 -6.27
N ASP A 104 8.14 -14.20 -7.11
CA ASP A 104 8.25 -12.75 -6.95
C ASP A 104 7.36 -12.23 -5.83
N VAL A 105 6.17 -12.81 -5.63
CA VAL A 105 5.34 -12.53 -4.44
C VAL A 105 6.12 -12.85 -3.17
N ARG A 106 6.78 -14.01 -3.12
CA ARG A 106 7.60 -14.40 -1.97
C ARG A 106 8.77 -13.43 -1.77
N ARG A 107 9.45 -13.05 -2.86
CA ARG A 107 10.55 -12.09 -2.84
C ARG A 107 10.12 -10.74 -2.26
N VAL A 108 8.95 -10.21 -2.64
CA VAL A 108 8.45 -8.94 -2.09
C VAL A 108 8.15 -9.06 -0.60
N ILE A 109 7.52 -10.16 -0.17
CA ILE A 109 7.23 -10.41 1.25
C ILE A 109 8.53 -10.47 2.07
N ASP A 110 9.52 -11.22 1.60
CA ASP A 110 10.81 -11.35 2.28
C ASP A 110 11.57 -10.02 2.32
N LEU A 111 11.56 -9.26 1.22
CA LEU A 111 12.14 -7.92 1.14
C LEU A 111 11.50 -6.95 2.13
N LEU A 112 10.16 -6.97 2.26
CA LEU A 112 9.45 -6.13 3.23
C LEU A 112 9.76 -6.54 4.67
N ALA A 113 9.84 -7.85 4.95
CA ALA A 113 10.19 -8.35 6.27
C ALA A 113 11.63 -7.96 6.67
N ASP A 114 12.57 -8.01 5.73
CA ASP A 114 13.97 -7.66 5.97
C ASP A 114 14.18 -6.15 6.17
N CYS A 115 13.52 -5.32 5.37
CA CYS A 115 13.70 -3.87 5.40
C CYS A 115 12.91 -3.18 6.51
N PHE A 116 11.83 -3.78 7.01
CA PHE A 116 10.94 -3.18 8.00
C PHE A 116 10.72 -4.10 9.22
N PRO A 117 11.78 -4.44 9.98
CA PRO A 117 11.65 -5.28 11.17
C PRO A 117 10.79 -4.58 12.23
N GLY A 118 9.62 -5.14 12.52
CA GLY A 118 8.65 -4.59 13.48
C GLY A 118 7.37 -4.03 12.85
N VAL A 119 7.34 -3.88 11.52
CA VAL A 119 6.11 -3.70 10.74
C VAL A 119 5.48 -5.09 10.58
N PRO A 120 4.28 -5.37 11.15
CA PRO A 120 3.66 -6.67 10.97
C PRO A 120 3.33 -6.90 9.50
N CYS A 121 4.21 -7.61 8.79
CA CYS A 121 3.98 -8.13 7.45
C CYS A 121 3.05 -9.35 7.55
N ARG A 122 1.81 -9.11 7.99
CA ARG A 122 0.77 -10.12 7.97
C ARG A 122 0.08 -10.03 6.61
N PRO A 123 0.10 -11.08 5.78
CA PRO A 123 -0.91 -11.18 4.75
C PRO A 123 -2.25 -11.17 5.50
N TRP A 124 -3.06 -10.13 5.33
CA TRP A 124 -4.44 -10.02 5.83
C TRP A 124 -4.71 -9.46 7.24
N THR A 125 -3.79 -8.76 7.92
CA THR A 125 -4.18 -8.03 9.16
C THR A 125 -3.47 -6.68 9.32
N PRO A 126 -4.18 -5.61 9.75
CA PRO A 126 -3.56 -4.34 10.15
C PRO A 126 -2.44 -4.57 11.19
N PRO A 127 -1.36 -3.77 11.18
CA PRO A 127 -1.42 -2.32 10.95
C PRO A 127 -0.52 -1.74 9.84
N ALA A 128 0.16 -2.51 8.99
CA ALA A 128 1.17 -1.87 8.13
C ALA A 128 1.35 -2.40 6.70
N LEU A 129 0.77 -3.53 6.31
CA LEU A 129 0.84 -4.02 4.93
C LEU A 129 -0.49 -4.60 4.49
N VAL A 130 -1.10 -4.00 3.47
CA VAL A 130 -2.40 -4.43 2.95
C VAL A 130 -2.22 -5.02 1.55
N PHE A 131 -2.14 -6.35 1.47
CA PHE A 131 -2.38 -7.13 0.26
C PHE A 131 -3.86 -7.55 0.20
N PHE A 132 -4.55 -7.33 -0.92
CA PHE A 132 -5.90 -7.85 -1.14
C PHE A 132 -5.98 -8.75 -2.38
N ASP A 133 -6.37 -10.01 -2.18
CA ASP A 133 -6.71 -10.96 -3.23
C ASP A 133 -8.22 -11.10 -3.43
N THR A 134 -8.66 -11.12 -4.69
CA THR A 134 -10.07 -11.30 -5.10
C THR A 134 -10.60 -12.73 -4.92
N GLU A 135 -9.76 -13.75 -4.88
CA GLU A 135 -10.17 -15.15 -4.63
C GLU A 135 -10.61 -15.37 -3.18
N ASP A 136 -10.17 -14.54 -2.23
CA ASP A 136 -10.49 -14.71 -0.81
C ASP A 136 -11.93 -14.26 -0.44
N GLN A 137 -12.58 -13.45 -1.30
CA GLN A 137 -14.02 -13.15 -1.15
C GLN A 137 -14.90 -14.39 -1.35
N LYS A 138 -14.43 -15.41 -2.09
CA LYS A 138 -15.18 -16.64 -2.31
C LYS A 138 -15.04 -17.63 -1.14
N ARG A 139 -14.05 -17.44 -0.25
CA ARG A 139 -13.75 -18.38 0.85
C ARG A 139 -14.34 -17.97 2.20
N ARG A 140 -14.98 -16.81 2.33
CA ARG A 140 -15.74 -16.45 3.54
C ARG A 140 -17.18 -16.95 3.44
N PRO A 141 -17.68 -17.73 4.42
CA PRO A 141 -19.12 -17.83 4.60
C PRO A 141 -19.65 -16.42 4.89
N ARG A 142 -20.78 -16.05 4.29
CA ARG A 142 -21.52 -14.83 4.64
C ARG A 142 -21.95 -14.94 6.11
N GLN A 143 -21.12 -14.48 7.03
CA GLN A 143 -21.58 -14.05 8.34
C GLN A 143 -21.20 -12.59 8.53
N GLY A 144 -22.24 -11.76 8.53
CA GLY A 144 -22.12 -10.33 8.72
C GLY A 144 -21.68 -9.98 10.13
N ARG A 145 -20.85 -8.94 10.22
CA ARG A 145 -21.00 -7.80 11.13
C ARG A 145 -19.94 -6.76 10.76
N GLY A 146 -20.35 -5.49 10.77
CA GLY A 146 -19.54 -4.33 10.43
C GLY A 146 -18.43 -4.01 11.45
N PRO A 147 -17.65 -2.94 11.23
CA PRO A 147 -16.20 -3.03 11.22
C PRO A 147 -15.56 -2.45 12.49
N TYR A 148 -15.96 -2.89 13.68
CA TYR A 148 -15.20 -2.63 14.91
C TYR A 148 -15.42 -3.80 15.87
N ALA A 149 -14.45 -4.70 15.93
CA ALA A 149 -14.37 -5.69 16.99
C ALA A 149 -12.89 -5.99 17.26
N LEU A 150 -12.27 -5.13 18.07
CA LEU A 150 -11.30 -5.59 19.05
C LEU A 150 -11.98 -6.67 19.89
N VAL A 151 -11.27 -7.74 20.22
CA VAL A 151 -11.12 -8.29 21.59
C VAL A 151 -10.02 -9.35 21.52
N LEU A 152 -8.92 -9.10 22.26
CA LEU A 152 -7.94 -10.09 22.73
C LEU A 152 -8.65 -11.07 23.69
N PRO A 153 -8.26 -12.35 23.73
CA PRO A 153 -7.08 -12.74 24.50
C PRO A 153 -6.02 -13.46 23.67
#